data_AF-A0A7Y5SPF4-F1
#
_entry.id   AF-A0A7Y5SPF4-F1
#
_cell.length_a   1.000
_cell.length_b   1.000
_cell.length_c   1.000
_cell.angle_alpha   90.00
_cell.angle_beta   90.00
_cell.angle_gamma   90.00
#
_symmetry.space_group_name_H-M   'P 1'
#
loop_
_entity.id
_entity.type
_entity.pdbx_description
1 polymer ?
#
loop_
_entity_poly.entity_id
_entity_poly.type
_entity_poly.pdbx_seq_one_letter_code
_entity_poly.pdbx_strand_id
1 'polypeptide(L)'
;RQPSRYNLRRHRVPLRAGKSGKISLFQTDTSYLKFEVSGIPSVSKATIRLYVVDPSTSGGAIYPVSNNYRGTSTPWEENGLTWNNAPAISGTPLSSLGAVQRGTWVEFDVTAVITGNGVYSFALANTASDIVDYSSSEGIQPPQLVIRTVGT
;
A
#
# COMPACT_ATOMS: atom_id res chain seq x y z
N ARG A 1 -9.94 62.18 -41.67
CA ARG A 1 -10.08 60.94 -40.87
C ARG A 1 -8.85 60.06 -41.14
N GLN A 2 -7.86 60.06 -40.24
CA GLN A 2 -6.79 59.04 -40.11
C GLN A 2 -7.04 58.25 -38.81
N PRO A 3 -6.44 57.07 -38.51
CA PRO A 3 -5.20 56.47 -39.06
C PRO A 3 -5.37 55.02 -39.60
N SER A 4 -4.54 54.56 -40.54
CA SER A 4 -3.22 53.92 -40.35
C SER A 4 -3.23 52.67 -39.46
N ARG A 5 -3.14 51.48 -40.08
CA ARG A 5 -2.83 50.22 -39.40
C ARG A 5 -1.34 49.98 -39.48
N TYR A 6 -0.66 50.17 -38.35
CA TYR A 6 0.71 49.70 -38.13
C TYR A 6 0.82 49.09 -36.73
N ASN A 7 1.63 48.03 -36.66
CA ASN A 7 2.29 47.47 -35.48
C ASN A 7 1.52 46.48 -34.59
N LEU A 8 1.70 45.18 -34.85
CA LEU A 8 1.78 44.21 -33.76
C LEU A 8 3.21 44.26 -33.19
N ARG A 9 3.40 45.14 -32.20
CA ARG A 9 4.57 45.14 -31.33
C ARG A 9 4.61 43.84 -30.55
N ARG A 10 5.77 43.18 -30.53
CA ARG A 10 6.08 42.08 -29.62
C ARG A 10 5.86 42.56 -28.18
N HIS A 11 4.94 41.91 -27.46
CA HIS A 11 4.97 41.85 -26.01
C HIS A 11 5.12 40.38 -25.63
N ARG A 12 6.36 40.02 -25.26
CA ARG A 12 6.62 38.80 -24.51
C ARG A 12 5.99 39.00 -23.13
N VAL A 13 4.89 38.29 -22.87
CA VAL A 13 4.52 37.93 -21.49
C VAL A 13 5.17 36.56 -21.24
N PRO A 14 6.00 36.39 -20.20
CA PRO A 14 6.61 35.10 -19.91
C PRO A 14 5.55 34.14 -19.35
N LEU A 15 5.29 33.05 -20.08
CA LEU A 15 4.63 31.87 -19.50
C LEU A 15 5.66 31.18 -18.60
N ARG A 16 5.56 31.40 -17.29
CA ARG A 16 6.26 30.59 -16.29
C ARG A 16 5.26 29.66 -15.59
N ALA A 17 5.15 28.45 -16.10
CA ALA A 17 4.75 27.24 -15.38
C ALA A 17 5.49 26.11 -16.11
N GLY A 18 6.45 25.38 -15.55
CA GLY A 18 6.45 24.78 -14.23
C GLY A 18 6.16 23.28 -14.40
N LYS A 19 7.18 22.53 -14.82
CA LYS A 19 7.36 21.06 -14.84
C LYS A 19 6.20 20.17 -15.35
N SER A 20 6.53 19.34 -16.35
CA SER A 20 5.82 18.11 -16.73
C SER A 20 5.42 17.30 -15.49
N GLY A 21 4.11 17.12 -15.30
CA GLY A 21 3.55 16.12 -14.41
C GLY A 21 3.02 14.98 -15.26
N LYS A 22 3.62 13.79 -15.14
CA LYS A 22 3.03 12.57 -15.68
C LYS A 22 1.63 12.43 -15.09
N ILE A 23 0.59 12.45 -15.91
CA ILE A 23 -0.69 11.84 -15.55
C ILE A 23 -0.43 10.33 -15.55
N SER A 24 -0.10 9.78 -14.39
CA SER A 24 -0.08 8.33 -14.17
C SER A 24 -1.42 7.98 -13.53
N LEU A 25 -2.39 7.53 -14.34
CA LEU A 25 -3.69 7.02 -13.88
C LEU A 25 -3.57 5.57 -13.36
N PHE A 26 -2.64 5.34 -12.43
CA PHE A 26 -2.67 4.10 -11.64
C PHE A 26 -3.21 4.49 -10.28
N GLN A 27 -4.52 4.37 -10.09
CA GLN A 27 -5.08 4.32 -8.75
C GLN A 27 -4.44 3.10 -8.09
N THR A 28 -3.57 3.34 -7.11
CA THR A 28 -3.02 2.27 -6.30
C THR A 28 -4.07 1.98 -5.24
N ASP A 29 -4.90 0.97 -5.45
CA ASP A 29 -5.75 0.52 -4.36
C ASP A 29 -4.84 -0.10 -3.30
N THR A 30 -4.97 0.48 -2.10
CA THR A 30 -4.11 0.19 -0.97
C THR A 30 -4.97 -0.22 0.21
N SER A 31 -4.74 -1.42 0.71
CA SER A 31 -5.32 -1.89 1.97
C SER A 31 -4.26 -1.85 3.07
N TYR A 32 -4.66 -1.55 4.31
CA TYR A 32 -3.76 -1.52 5.46
C TYR A 32 -4.11 -2.65 6.42
N LEU A 33 -3.08 -3.30 6.96
CA LEU A 33 -3.20 -4.40 7.93
C LEU A 33 -2.37 -4.05 9.16
N LYS A 34 -2.87 -4.35 10.35
CA LYS A 34 -2.12 -4.22 11.60
C LYS A 34 -2.29 -5.46 12.45
N PHE A 35 -1.17 -5.96 12.96
CA PHE A 35 -1.11 -7.14 13.81
C PHE A 35 -0.35 -6.81 15.09
N GLU A 36 -0.87 -7.29 16.20
CA GLU A 36 -0.14 -7.34 17.47
C GLU A 36 0.38 -8.76 17.70
N VAL A 37 1.66 -8.86 18.03
CA VAL A 37 2.36 -10.11 18.31
C VAL A 37 2.81 -10.08 19.75
N SER A 38 2.41 -11.08 20.53
CA SER A 38 2.78 -11.20 21.94
C SER A 38 2.94 -12.66 22.35
N GLY A 39 3.71 -12.90 23.40
CA GLY A 39 3.85 -14.24 24.00
C GLY A 39 4.63 -15.26 23.17
N ILE A 40 5.39 -14.84 22.15
CA ILE A 40 6.17 -15.76 21.32
C ILE A 40 7.69 -15.71 21.61
N PRO A 41 8.41 -16.84 21.43
CA PRO A 41 9.87 -16.87 21.44
C PRO A 41 10.43 -16.35 20.10
N SER A 42 11.69 -16.70 19.78
CA SER A 42 12.35 -16.27 18.55
C SER A 42 11.62 -16.77 17.29
N VAL A 43 11.40 -15.83 16.35
CA VAL A 43 10.71 -16.05 15.07
C VAL A 43 11.69 -16.67 14.06
N SER A 44 11.26 -17.75 13.39
CA SER A 44 11.98 -18.36 12.27
C SER A 44 11.32 -18.05 10.92
N LYS A 45 10.00 -17.87 10.90
CA LYS A 45 9.25 -17.44 9.70
C LYS A 45 8.01 -16.66 10.11
N ALA A 46 7.65 -15.63 9.36
CA ALA A 46 6.37 -14.95 9.47
C ALA A 46 5.74 -14.73 8.10
N THR A 47 4.48 -15.12 7.95
CA THR A 47 3.72 -14.98 6.70
C THR A 47 2.36 -14.37 6.98
N ILE A 48 1.98 -13.36 6.20
CA ILE A 48 0.59 -12.91 6.16
C ILE A 48 -0.14 -13.77 5.15
N ARG A 49 -1.20 -14.46 5.59
CA ARG A 49 -2.10 -15.19 4.71
C ARG A 49 -3.39 -14.43 4.47
N LEU A 50 -3.76 -14.30 3.20
CA LEU A 50 -4.99 -13.64 2.75
C LEU A 50 -5.81 -14.61 1.93
N TYR A 51 -7.13 -14.61 2.12
CA TYR A 51 -8.04 -15.48 1.38
C TYR A 51 -8.63 -14.74 0.19
N VAL A 52 -8.47 -15.30 -1.01
CA VAL A 52 -8.90 -14.67 -2.27
C VAL A 52 -10.42 -14.84 -2.45
N VAL A 53 -11.12 -13.71 -2.45
CA VAL A 53 -12.57 -13.62 -2.73
C VAL A 53 -12.81 -13.35 -4.22
N ASP A 54 -11.98 -12.52 -4.85
CA ASP A 54 -11.99 -12.32 -6.32
C ASP A 54 -10.58 -12.44 -6.89
N PRO A 55 -10.34 -13.29 -7.92
CA PRO A 55 -9.00 -13.55 -8.42
C PRO A 55 -8.48 -12.40 -9.29
N SER A 56 -7.17 -12.38 -9.50
CA SER A 56 -6.53 -11.44 -10.44
C SER A 56 -5.23 -12.04 -10.98
N THR A 57 -4.73 -11.50 -12.09
CA THR A 57 -3.37 -11.77 -12.56
C THR A 57 -2.28 -11.14 -11.68
N SER A 58 -2.65 -10.29 -10.72
CA SER A 58 -1.76 -9.66 -9.74
C SER A 58 -2.35 -9.78 -8.34
N GLY A 59 -1.68 -10.54 -7.46
CA GLY A 59 -2.03 -10.65 -6.05
C GLY A 59 -1.62 -9.44 -5.22
N GLY A 60 -0.88 -8.49 -5.81
CA GLY A 60 -0.39 -7.28 -5.15
C GLY A 60 0.98 -7.47 -4.50
N ALA A 61 1.44 -6.41 -3.83
CA ALA A 61 2.72 -6.35 -3.14
C ALA A 61 2.56 -5.80 -1.72
N ILE A 62 3.23 -6.42 -0.76
CA ILE A 62 3.14 -6.03 0.65
C ILE A 62 4.37 -5.22 1.07
N TYR A 63 4.12 -4.15 1.82
CA TYR A 63 5.13 -3.23 2.30
C TYR A 63 5.01 -3.08 3.82
N PRO A 64 6.11 -2.91 4.55
CA PRO A 64 6.03 -2.46 5.93
C PRO A 64 5.70 -0.96 5.93
N VAL A 65 4.84 -0.54 6.85
CA VAL A 65 4.51 0.88 7.02
C VAL A 65 4.54 1.29 8.49
N SER A 66 4.51 2.59 8.74
CA SER A 66 4.44 3.14 10.09
C SER A 66 3.21 2.62 10.85
N ASN A 67 3.38 2.38 12.15
CA ASN A 67 2.28 2.11 13.08
C ASN A 67 1.45 3.38 13.41
N ASN A 68 1.96 4.55 13.01
CA ASN A 68 1.36 5.86 13.26
C ASN A 68 0.84 6.49 11.98
N TYR A 69 -0.12 7.41 12.11
CA TYR A 69 -0.57 8.24 10.99
C TYR A 69 0.61 8.96 10.32
N ARG A 70 0.44 9.30 9.05
CA ARG A 70 1.44 9.99 8.24
C ARG A 70 1.94 11.27 8.92
N GLY A 71 3.25 11.33 9.13
CA GLY A 71 3.90 12.52 9.68
C GLY A 71 3.62 12.78 11.16
N THR A 72 3.06 11.80 11.88
CA THR A 72 2.78 11.93 13.31
C THR A 72 3.38 10.78 14.12
N SER A 73 3.34 10.91 15.45
CA SER A 73 3.63 9.85 16.41
C SER A 73 2.36 9.18 16.96
N THR A 74 1.19 9.50 16.41
CA THR A 74 -0.10 8.98 16.89
C THR A 74 -0.39 7.65 16.22
N PRO A 75 -0.56 6.55 16.98
CA PRO A 75 -0.93 5.25 16.42
C PRO A 75 -2.21 5.37 15.60
N TRP A 76 -2.22 4.76 14.41
CA TRP A 76 -3.42 4.75 13.59
C TRP A 76 -4.40 3.67 14.04
N GLU A 77 -5.68 3.94 13.87
CA GLU A 77 -6.76 2.98 14.06
C GLU A 77 -7.44 2.75 12.71
N GLU A 78 -7.95 1.54 12.46
CA GLU A 78 -8.51 1.14 11.16
C GLU A 78 -9.59 2.12 10.68
N ASN A 79 -10.52 2.48 11.57
CA ASN A 79 -11.60 3.43 11.30
C ASN A 79 -11.14 4.90 11.15
N GLY A 80 -9.92 5.22 11.57
CA GLY A 80 -9.36 6.56 11.51
C GLY A 80 -8.49 6.79 10.27
N LEU A 81 -8.22 5.75 9.48
CA LEU A 81 -7.46 5.86 8.25
C LEU A 81 -8.27 6.58 7.16
N THR A 82 -7.63 7.53 6.52
CA THR A 82 -8.10 8.25 5.34
C THR A 82 -6.94 8.32 4.35
N TRP A 83 -7.25 8.59 3.08
CA TRP A 83 -6.21 8.78 2.05
C TRP A 83 -5.15 9.83 2.47
N ASN A 84 -5.56 10.85 3.23
CA ASN A 84 -4.70 11.95 3.70
C ASN A 84 -3.73 11.51 4.80
N ASN A 85 -4.20 10.71 5.76
CA ASN A 85 -3.45 10.40 6.97
C ASN A 85 -2.83 8.99 6.96
N ALA A 86 -3.15 8.16 5.97
CA ALA A 86 -2.64 6.80 5.92
C ALA A 86 -1.12 6.77 5.82
N PRO A 87 -0.44 5.85 6.53
CA PRO A 87 1.01 5.69 6.47
C PRO A 87 1.55 5.66 5.04
N ALA A 88 2.70 6.29 4.79
CA ALA A 88 3.31 6.26 3.47
C ALA A 88 3.89 4.89 3.15
N ILE A 89 3.61 4.37 1.96
CA ILE A 89 4.38 3.27 1.37
C ILE A 89 5.71 3.84 0.87
N SER A 90 6.83 3.24 1.28
CA SER A 90 8.16 3.63 0.82
C SER A 90 9.08 2.42 0.71
N GLY A 91 10.11 2.52 -0.12
CA GLY A 91 11.08 1.45 -0.34
C GLY A 91 10.55 0.32 -1.22
N THR A 92 11.19 -0.86 -1.09
CA THR A 92 10.82 -2.07 -1.83
C THR A 92 9.79 -2.90 -1.06
N PRO A 93 8.92 -3.65 -1.75
CA PRO A 93 8.03 -4.59 -1.08
C PRO A 93 8.82 -5.70 -0.39
N LEU A 94 8.25 -6.25 0.69
CA LEU A 94 8.77 -7.46 1.35
C LEU A 94 8.53 -8.70 0.49
N SER A 95 7.36 -8.75 -0.14
CA SER A 95 6.90 -9.84 -0.98
C SER A 95 5.88 -9.31 -1.99
N SER A 96 5.81 -9.93 -3.16
CA SER A 96 4.76 -9.68 -4.15
C SER A 96 4.30 -11.00 -4.75
N LEU A 97 3.05 -11.03 -5.20
CA LEU A 97 2.44 -12.21 -5.80
C LEU A 97 1.99 -11.91 -7.24
N GLY A 98 2.18 -12.91 -8.10
CA GLY A 98 1.62 -12.91 -9.45
C GLY A 98 0.13 -13.28 -9.44
N ALA A 99 -0.30 -14.09 -10.41
CA ALA A 99 -1.69 -14.50 -10.50
C ALA A 99 -2.15 -15.30 -9.27
N VAL A 100 -3.36 -15.04 -8.80
CA VAL A 100 -4.00 -15.67 -7.64
C VAL A 100 -5.40 -16.15 -7.99
N GLN A 101 -5.86 -17.22 -7.35
CA GLN A 101 -7.13 -17.89 -7.69
C GLN A 101 -8.15 -17.76 -6.56
N ARG A 102 -9.42 -17.59 -6.91
CA ARG A 102 -10.53 -17.52 -5.95
C ARG A 102 -10.57 -18.78 -5.10
N GLY A 103 -10.89 -18.60 -3.81
CA GLY A 103 -11.08 -19.71 -2.89
C GLY A 103 -9.78 -20.29 -2.34
N THR A 104 -8.66 -19.60 -2.54
CA THR A 104 -7.34 -20.03 -2.06
C THR A 104 -6.79 -19.08 -1.02
N TRP A 105 -5.98 -19.62 -0.11
CA TRP A 105 -5.10 -18.83 0.73
C TRP A 105 -3.81 -18.55 -0.03
N VAL A 106 -3.40 -17.29 -0.04
CA VAL A 106 -2.09 -16.87 -0.54
C VAL A 106 -1.25 -16.34 0.61
N GLU A 107 0.07 -16.46 0.51
CA GLU A 107 1.00 -16.11 1.57
C GLU A 107 2.00 -15.06 1.09
N PHE A 108 2.13 -13.97 1.86
CA PHE A 108 3.18 -12.98 1.72
C PHE A 108 4.23 -13.19 2.80
N ASP A 109 5.49 -13.36 2.41
CA ASP A 109 6.59 -13.46 3.38
C ASP A 109 6.88 -12.08 3.98
N VAL A 110 6.78 -11.98 5.30
CA VAL A 110 7.08 -10.76 6.07
C VAL A 110 8.12 -11.02 7.15
N THR A 111 8.83 -12.15 7.07
CA THR A 111 9.81 -12.60 8.07
C THR A 111 10.86 -11.53 8.37
N ALA A 112 11.27 -10.76 7.35
CA ALA A 112 12.31 -9.74 7.48
C ALA A 112 11.97 -8.61 8.48
N VAL A 113 10.69 -8.40 8.82
CA VAL A 113 10.28 -7.31 9.73
C VAL A 113 9.69 -7.80 11.05
N ILE A 114 9.25 -9.06 11.13
CA ILE A 114 8.69 -9.64 12.35
C ILE A 114 9.83 -10.26 13.19
N THR A 115 10.43 -9.43 14.04
CA THR A 115 11.59 -9.81 14.87
C THR A 115 11.23 -10.35 16.26
N GLY A 116 9.96 -10.24 16.67
CA GLY A 116 9.50 -10.72 17.97
C GLY A 116 8.13 -10.15 18.34
N ASN A 117 7.91 -9.94 19.63
CA ASN A 117 6.69 -9.31 20.14
C ASN A 117 6.66 -7.82 19.76
N GLY A 118 5.49 -7.32 19.36
CA GLY A 118 5.29 -5.94 18.95
C GLY A 118 4.07 -5.72 18.06
N VAL A 119 3.85 -4.47 17.68
CA VAL A 119 2.82 -4.08 16.71
C VAL A 119 3.48 -3.88 15.35
N TYR A 120 2.88 -4.46 14.31
CA TYR A 120 3.39 -4.41 12.95
C TYR A 120 2.28 -3.97 12.00
N SER A 121 2.57 -2.96 11.19
CA SER A 121 1.65 -2.43 10.19
C SER A 121 2.18 -2.68 8.77
N PHE A 122 1.26 -3.04 7.88
CA PHE A 122 1.55 -3.33 6.49
C PHE A 122 0.59 -2.60 5.58
N ALA A 123 1.07 -2.29 4.38
CA ALA A 123 0.23 -1.87 3.27
C ALA A 123 0.32 -2.90 2.15
N LEU A 124 -0.83 -3.35 1.66
CA LEU A 124 -0.96 -4.14 0.45
C LEU A 124 -1.36 -3.20 -0.68
N ALA A 125 -0.49 -3.07 -1.67
CA ALA A 125 -0.73 -2.22 -2.84
C ALA A 125 -0.85 -3.06 -4.10
N ASN A 126 -1.80 -2.71 -4.95
CA ASN A 126 -1.95 -3.28 -6.29
C ASN A 126 -2.08 -2.16 -7.33
N THR A 127 -1.36 -2.29 -8.43
CA THR A 127 -1.41 -1.36 -9.56
C THR A 127 -2.04 -1.98 -10.81
N ALA A 128 -2.56 -3.21 -10.70
CA ALA A 128 -3.28 -3.86 -11.77
C ALA A 128 -4.60 -3.14 -12.07
N SER A 129 -5.07 -3.22 -13.32
CA SER A 129 -6.38 -2.70 -13.71
C SER A 129 -7.55 -3.54 -13.22
N ASP A 130 -7.30 -4.84 -12.97
CA ASP A 130 -8.23 -5.79 -12.37
C ASP A 130 -7.62 -6.24 -11.05
N ILE A 131 -8.22 -5.80 -9.94
CA ILE A 131 -7.60 -5.84 -8.62
C ILE A 131 -8.17 -7.04 -7.87
N VAL A 132 -7.27 -7.81 -7.26
CA VAL A 132 -7.66 -8.93 -6.38
C VAL A 132 -8.46 -8.41 -5.20
N ASP A 133 -9.55 -9.10 -4.87
CA ASP A 133 -10.25 -8.90 -3.61
C ASP A 133 -9.86 -9.99 -2.61
N TYR A 134 -9.43 -9.56 -1.43
CA TYR A 134 -9.18 -10.44 -0.29
C TYR A 134 -10.28 -10.29 0.76
N SER A 135 -10.54 -11.36 1.51
CA SER A 135 -11.49 -11.31 2.63
C SER A 135 -11.01 -10.34 3.70
N SER A 136 -11.93 -9.51 4.24
CA SER A 136 -11.66 -8.52 5.29
C SER A 136 -11.69 -9.13 6.69
N SER A 137 -11.36 -8.33 7.70
CA SER A 137 -11.49 -8.67 9.13
C SER A 137 -12.93 -9.05 9.52
N GLU A 138 -13.92 -8.51 8.83
CA GLU A 138 -15.36 -8.80 9.01
C GLU A 138 -15.85 -10.00 8.17
N GLY A 139 -14.97 -10.58 7.34
CA GLY A 139 -15.27 -11.70 6.47
C GLY A 139 -15.19 -13.08 7.16
N ILE A 140 -15.56 -14.13 6.41
CA ILE A 140 -15.52 -15.53 6.88
C ILE A 140 -14.08 -16.02 7.06
N GLN A 141 -13.14 -15.57 6.20
CA GLN A 141 -11.75 -15.98 6.21
C GLN A 141 -10.82 -14.77 6.40
N PRO A 142 -10.79 -14.16 7.60
CA PRO A 142 -10.09 -12.90 7.83
C PRO A 142 -8.57 -13.04 7.65
N PRO A 143 -7.85 -11.95 7.33
CA PRO A 143 -6.39 -11.92 7.23
C PRO A 143 -5.70 -12.44 8.48
N GLN A 144 -4.58 -13.16 8.31
CA GLN A 144 -3.87 -13.73 9.45
C GLN A 144 -2.37 -13.59 9.33
N LEU A 145 -1.71 -13.27 10.44
CA LEU A 145 -0.26 -13.37 10.59
C LEU A 145 0.07 -14.74 11.19
N VAL A 146 0.71 -15.60 10.41
CA VAL A 146 1.16 -16.93 10.84
C VAL A 146 2.65 -16.85 11.15
N ILE A 147 3.01 -17.21 12.38
CA ILE A 147 4.38 -17.19 12.87
C ILE A 147 4.84 -18.62 13.14
N ARG A 148 6.02 -18.97 12.62
CA ARG A 148 6.77 -20.16 13.00
C ARG A 148 7.93 -19.71 13.87
N THR A 149 8.14 -20.41 14.97
CA THR A 149 9.22 -20.16 15.91
C THR A 149 10.36 -21.13 15.66
N VAL A 150 11.57 -20.80 16.11
CA VAL A 150 12.59 -21.83 16.25
C VAL A 150 12.14 -22.82 17.32
N GLY A 151 12.25 -24.12 17.04
CA GLY A 151 12.04 -25.15 18.05
C GLY A 151 13.09 -25.01 19.14
N THR A 152 12.66 -24.99 20.40
CA THR A 152 13.53 -25.13 21.58
C THR A 152 14.07 -26.54 21.69
#